data_AF-A0A950DLE6-F1
#
_entry.id   AF-A0A950DLE6-F1
#
_cell.length_a   1.000
_cell.length_b   1.000
_cell.length_c   1.000
_cell.angle_alpha   90.00
_cell.angle_beta   90.00
_cell.angle_gamma   90.00
#
_symmetry.space_group_name_H-M   'P 1'
#
loop_
_entity.id
_entity.type
_entity.pdbx_description
1 polymer ?
#
loop_
_entity_poly.entity_id
_entity_poly.type
_entity_poly.pdbx_seq_one_letter_code
_entity_poly.pdbx_strand_id
1 'polypeptide(L)'
;MVADPDLLQELGARGKPAMVAVRVSIERAYFQCARALLRARIWDPETWSAPRRISFGRIIAQNIGNHEDLEQRIDAMVDRGYKTL
;
A
#
# COMPACT_ATOMS: atom_id res chain seq x y z
N MET A 1 -7.79 -7.26 9.09
CA MET A 1 -7.57 -8.01 7.83
C MET A 1 -8.67 -9.06 7.73
N VAL A 2 -9.27 -9.24 6.56
CA VAL A 2 -10.33 -10.22 6.32
C VAL A 2 -9.78 -11.32 5.41
N ALA A 3 -10.09 -12.58 5.73
CA ALA A 3 -9.61 -13.77 5.02
C ALA A 3 -10.76 -14.58 4.40
N ASP A 4 -11.89 -13.93 4.14
CA ASP A 4 -13.06 -14.53 3.48
C ASP A 4 -12.69 -14.89 2.02
N PRO A 5 -12.71 -16.18 1.64
CA PRO A 5 -12.28 -16.62 0.31
C PRO A 5 -13.07 -16.00 -0.84
N ASP A 6 -14.38 -15.81 -0.66
CA ASP A 6 -15.25 -15.29 -1.72
C ASP A 6 -14.97 -13.81 -1.95
N LEU A 7 -14.79 -13.04 -0.86
CA LEU A 7 -14.40 -11.64 -0.93
C LEU A 7 -13.00 -11.47 -1.54
N LEU A 8 -12.05 -12.34 -1.19
CA LEU A 8 -10.71 -12.31 -1.76
C LEU A 8 -10.74 -12.65 -3.25
N GLN A 9 -11.63 -13.56 -3.67
CA GLN A 9 -11.83 -13.90 -5.07
C GLN A 9 -12.44 -12.72 -5.85
N GLU A 10 -13.42 -12.02 -5.28
CA GLU A 10 -14.06 -10.84 -5.88
C GLU A 10 -13.08 -9.65 -6.02
N LEU A 11 -12.27 -9.39 -5.00
CA LEU A 11 -11.25 -8.35 -5.00
C LEU A 11 -9.97 -8.76 -5.74
N GLY A 12 -9.96 -9.97 -6.32
CA GLY A 12 -8.85 -10.50 -7.10
C GLY A 12 -8.57 -9.70 -8.36
N ALA A 13 -7.33 -9.80 -8.84
CA ALA A 13 -6.91 -9.19 -10.09
C ALA A 13 -6.19 -10.23 -10.94
N ARG A 14 -6.40 -10.14 -12.27
CA ARG A 14 -5.67 -10.96 -13.26
C ARG A 14 -5.77 -12.47 -13.00
N GLY A 15 -6.98 -12.92 -12.64
CA GLY A 15 -7.28 -14.34 -12.41
C GLY A 15 -6.73 -14.91 -11.11
N LYS A 16 -6.15 -14.08 -10.22
CA LYS A 16 -5.67 -14.48 -8.89
C LYS A 16 -6.48 -13.78 -7.81
N PRO A 17 -6.90 -14.48 -6.73
CA PRO A 17 -7.55 -13.85 -5.61
C PRO A 17 -6.61 -12.84 -4.93
N ALA A 18 -7.17 -11.82 -4.30
CA ALA A 18 -6.41 -10.91 -3.45
C ALA A 18 -5.77 -11.70 -2.28
N MET A 19 -4.57 -11.29 -1.86
CA MET A 19 -3.91 -11.94 -0.72
C MET A 19 -4.47 -11.50 0.63
N VAL A 20 -4.91 -10.24 0.71
CA VAL A 20 -5.42 -9.61 1.92
C VAL A 20 -6.49 -8.59 1.53
N ALA A 21 -7.60 -8.57 2.28
CA ALA A 21 -8.57 -7.49 2.23
C ALA A 21 -8.52 -6.65 3.53
N VAL A 22 -8.66 -5.34 3.36
CA VAL A 22 -8.80 -4.38 4.48
C VAL A 22 -10.24 -3.86 4.47
N ARG A 23 -11.04 -4.31 5.45
CA ARG A 23 -12.39 -3.78 5.67
C ARG A 23 -12.31 -2.56 6.58
N VAL A 24 -12.75 -1.41 6.07
CA VAL A 24 -12.87 -0.17 6.85
C VAL A 24 -14.33 -0.01 7.26
N SER A 25 -14.59 -0.06 8.56
CA SER A 25 -15.92 0.16 9.14
C SER A 25 -15.94 1.50 9.85
N ILE A 26 -16.86 2.38 9.46
CA ILE A 26 -17.02 3.71 10.05
C ILE A 26 -18.07 3.60 11.15
N GLU A 27 -17.65 3.69 12.42
CA GLU A 27 -18.59 3.71 13.55
C GLU A 27 -19.24 5.10 13.69
N ARG A 28 -18.46 6.16 13.47
CA ARG A 28 -18.86 7.55 13.69
C ARG A 28 -18.23 8.47 12.65
N ALA A 29 -18.99 9.45 12.22
CA ALA A 29 -18.53 10.52 11.35
C ALA A 29 -19.00 11.86 11.91
N TYR A 30 -18.10 12.84 11.97
CA TYR A 30 -18.37 14.16 12.53
C TYR A 30 -18.11 15.22 11.48
N PHE A 31 -18.93 16.27 11.50
CA PHE A 31 -18.67 17.44 10.67
C PHE A 31 -17.48 18.22 11.21
N GLN A 32 -16.57 18.56 10.31
CA GLN A 32 -15.47 19.48 10.56
C GLN A 32 -15.80 20.83 9.92
N CYS A 33 -15.20 21.90 10.44
CA CYS A 33 -15.32 23.21 9.81
C CYS A 33 -14.79 23.14 8.37
N ALA A 34 -15.64 23.44 7.38
CA ALA A 34 -15.25 23.39 5.96
C ALA A 34 -14.01 24.25 5.67
N ARG A 35 -13.86 25.40 6.34
CA ARG A 35 -12.67 26.27 6.21
C ARG A 35 -11.38 25.59 6.66
N ALA A 36 -11.42 24.67 7.63
CA ALA A 36 -10.24 23.95 8.07
C ALA A 36 -9.73 22.99 6.97
N LEU A 37 -10.64 22.26 6.31
CA LEU A 37 -10.30 21.37 5.19
C LEU A 37 -9.75 22.14 3.99
N LEU A 38 -10.36 23.28 3.65
CA LEU A 38 -9.88 24.16 2.58
C LEU A 38 -8.47 24.68 2.84
N ARG A 39 -8.19 25.18 4.06
CA ARG A 39 -6.85 25.64 4.43
C ARG A 39 -5.81 24.53 4.44
N ALA A 40 -6.21 23.32 4.83
CA ALA A 40 -5.33 22.16 4.85
C ALA A 40 -5.03 21.59 3.44
N ARG A 41 -5.78 22.00 2.42
CA ARG A 41 -5.61 21.58 1.01
C ARG A 41 -5.58 20.06 0.84
N ILE A 42 -6.29 19.32 1.70
CA ILE A 42 -6.26 17.84 1.70
C ILE A 42 -6.75 17.22 0.39
N TRP A 43 -7.53 17.97 -0.39
CA TRP A 43 -8.07 17.56 -1.69
C TRP A 43 -7.33 18.16 -2.89
N ASP A 44 -6.21 18.85 -2.67
CA ASP A 44 -5.37 19.44 -3.72
C ASP A 44 -4.16 18.53 -3.99
N PRO A 45 -4.17 17.73 -5.08
CA PRO A 45 -3.12 16.76 -5.37
C PRO A 45 -1.73 17.38 -5.51
N GLU A 46 -1.65 18.63 -5.97
CA GLU A 46 -0.38 19.36 -6.14
C GLU A 46 0.32 19.63 -4.79
N THR A 47 -0.42 19.52 -3.68
CA THR A 47 0.11 19.72 -2.32
C THR A 47 0.48 18.42 -1.63
N TRP A 48 0.15 17.27 -2.23
CA TRP A 48 0.47 15.98 -1.65
C TRP A 48 1.98 15.73 -1.73
N SER A 49 2.52 15.09 -0.70
CA SER A 49 3.91 14.64 -0.72
C SER A 49 4.13 13.72 -1.92
N ALA A 50 5.31 13.82 -2.54
CA ALA A 50 5.71 12.92 -3.60
C ALA A 50 5.48 11.45 -3.18
N PRO A 51 4.99 10.57 -4.08
CA PRO A 51 4.75 9.18 -3.77
C PRO A 51 5.98 8.55 -3.12
N ARG A 52 5.81 8.05 -1.90
CA ARG A 52 6.91 7.39 -1.21
C ARG A 52 7.03 5.97 -1.71
N ARG A 53 8.17 5.66 -2.33
CA ARG A 53 8.49 4.28 -2.69
C ARG A 53 8.86 3.49 -1.42
N ILE A 54 8.20 2.36 -1.22
CA ILE A 54 8.54 1.41 -0.17
C ILE A 54 9.64 0.50 -0.70
N SER A 55 10.76 0.41 0.02
CA SER A 55 11.82 -0.57 -0.25
C SER A 55 11.51 -1.82 0.56
N PHE A 56 11.01 -2.85 -0.11
CA PHE A 56 10.81 -4.16 0.49
C PHE A 56 12.15 -4.80 0.81
N GLY A 57 13.16 -4.57 -0.02
CA GLY A 57 14.53 -4.98 0.21
C GLY A 57 15.06 -4.48 1.54
N ARG A 58 14.90 -3.18 1.83
CA ARG A 58 15.29 -2.61 3.13
C ARG A 58 14.55 -3.22 4.30
N ILE A 59 13.23 -3.39 4.21
CA ILE A 59 12.41 -3.98 5.27
C ILE A 59 12.85 -5.43 5.56
N ILE A 60 13.15 -6.19 4.51
CA ILE A 60 13.49 -7.61 4.61
C ILE A 60 14.95 -7.80 5.04
N ALA A 61 15.90 -7.06 4.45
CA ALA A 61 17.33 -7.17 4.77
C ALA A 61 17.62 -6.88 6.26
N GLN A 62 16.86 -5.96 6.87
CA GLN A 62 16.92 -5.69 8.31
C GLN A 62 16.64 -6.93 9.19
N ASN A 63 15.89 -7.91 8.68
CA ASN A 63 15.49 -9.11 9.42
C ASN A 63 16.31 -10.36 9.08
N ILE A 64 17.03 -10.37 7.95
CA ILE A 64 17.68 -11.58 7.40
C ILE A 64 19.22 -11.55 7.54
N GLY A 65 19.80 -10.40 7.89
CA GLY A 65 21.25 -10.22 8.03
C GLY A 65 21.89 -9.60 6.78
N ASN A 66 23.02 -8.92 6.99
CA ASN A 66 23.59 -8.02 5.99
C ASN A 66 24.39 -8.77 4.93
N HIS A 67 23.75 -9.08 3.81
CA HIS A 67 24.40 -9.56 2.59
C HIS A 67 24.54 -8.41 1.60
N GLU A 68 25.70 -8.33 0.93
CA GLU A 68 25.97 -7.34 -0.10
C GLU A 68 24.87 -7.39 -1.19
N ASP A 69 24.38 -6.21 -1.55
CA ASP A 69 23.33 -5.97 -2.56
C ASP A 69 21.95 -6.61 -2.30
N LEU A 70 21.69 -7.19 -1.12
CA LEU A 70 20.43 -7.88 -0.83
C LEU A 70 19.21 -6.96 -0.97
N GLU A 71 19.30 -5.71 -0.47
CA GLU A 71 18.22 -4.73 -0.60
C GLU A 71 17.86 -4.49 -2.08
N GLN A 72 18.84 -4.18 -2.92
CA GLN A 72 18.59 -3.87 -4.33
C GLN A 72 18.09 -5.08 -5.12
N ARG A 73 18.60 -6.28 -4.81
CA ARG A 73 18.14 -7.52 -5.43
C ARG A 73 16.67 -7.81 -5.13
N ILE A 74 16.23 -7.62 -3.89
CA ILE A 74 14.83 -7.80 -3.49
C ILE A 74 13.95 -6.73 -4.13
N ASP A 75 14.33 -5.46 -4.10
CA ASP A 75 13.53 -4.41 -4.72
C ASP A 75 13.39 -4.60 -6.25
N ALA A 76 14.46 -5.02 -6.93
CA ALA A 76 14.42 -5.36 -8.35
C ALA A 76 13.54 -6.59 -8.63
N MET A 77 13.51 -7.57 -7.72
CA MET A 77 12.62 -8.72 -7.82
C MET A 77 11.15 -8.31 -7.69
N VAL A 78 10.82 -7.47 -6.71
CA VAL A 78 9.45 -6.96 -6.50
C VAL A 78 8.98 -6.16 -7.71
N ASP A 79 9.82 -5.26 -8.24
CA ASP A 79 9.50 -4.47 -9.43
C ASP A 79 9.22 -5.32 -10.67
N ARG A 80 10.03 -6.38 -10.88
CA ARG A 80 9.78 -7.32 -11.98
C ARG A 80 8.44 -8.00 -11.82
N GLY A 81 8.11 -8.47 -10.61
CA GLY A 81 6.83 -9.08 -10.30
C GLY A 81 5.63 -8.18 -10.65
N TYR A 82 5.70 -6.88 -10.35
CA TYR A 82 4.62 -5.94 -10.71
C TYR A 82 4.45 -5.73 -12.22
N LYS A 83 5.51 -5.91 -13.02
CA LYS A 83 5.51 -5.72 -14.48
C LYS A 83 5.16 -6.97 -15.28
N THR A 84 5.40 -8.16 -14.72
CA THR A 84 5.17 -9.45 -15.40
C THR A 84 3.92 -10.18 -14.94
N LEU A 85 3.33 -9.79 -13.80
CA LEU A 85 1.93 -10.06 -13.50
C LEU A 85 1.04 -9.25 -14.42
#